data_AF-A0A9D5ZTV8-F1
#
_entry.id   AF-A0A9D5ZTV8-F1
#
_cell.length_a   1.000
_cell.length_b   1.000
_cell.length_c   1.000
_cell.angle_alpha   90.00
_cell.angle_beta   90.00
_cell.angle_gamma   90.00
#
_symmetry.space_group_name_H-M   'P 1'
#
loop_
_entity.id
_entity.type
_entity.pdbx_description
1 polymer ?
#
loop_
_entity_poly.entity_id
_entity_poly.type
_entity_poly.pdbx_seq_one_letter_code
_entity_poly.pdbx_strand_id
1 'polypeptide(L)'
;MLKNMSIGAKLISAFMLIALVVLVSGIFQYVKIKEQNELSKLVAETNDRVRTIGNTVTFSHIVGKIKYQMMLDKSADKFNPRKESFNEAAKNMKIDVEAMLNGGNNDKGDKILPTKNAEVITFLKDTLNDYPEWLKVTTEIIETLDKRIKGDNDPELTAKVDQLEVKSDTLAKKMRTQCEGAKAKMISTVEQRTKEYDAVVSATTSAIVTSIIITLILAIALGIIISRMITSQMNKVITDLSDVTHGVSSGAHQINSASAQVSDSSQNIAEGANNQAASLEETSASLEQMSAMVKQNADNSKQAASMSSNTSKSAAKGKEAMAKMSTAIEKIKTSSDETAKIIK
;
A
#
# COMPACT_ATOMS: atom_id res chain seq x y z
N MET A 1 9.80 -13.89 12.03
CA MET A 1 10.16 -12.46 12.12
C MET A 1 8.94 -11.53 12.23
N LEU A 2 7.85 -11.74 11.47
CA LEU A 2 6.67 -10.85 11.47
C LEU A 2 5.83 -10.84 12.77
N LYS A 3 5.88 -11.87 13.62
CA LYS A 3 4.96 -12.01 14.77
C LYS A 3 5.09 -10.86 15.79
N ASN A 4 6.31 -10.37 16.01
CA ASN A 4 6.63 -9.36 17.05
C ASN A 4 6.65 -7.91 16.56
N MET A 5 6.35 -7.65 15.28
CA MET A 5 6.33 -6.29 14.75
C MET A 5 5.04 -5.54 15.12
N SER A 6 5.16 -4.24 15.36
CA SER A 6 4.01 -3.33 15.53
C SER A 6 3.16 -3.29 14.26
N ILE A 7 1.87 -2.93 14.39
CA ILE A 7 0.95 -2.82 13.23
C ILE A 7 1.52 -1.88 12.16
N GLY A 8 2.05 -0.73 12.59
CA GLY A 8 2.68 0.25 11.68
C GLY A 8 3.87 -0.34 10.92
N ALA A 9 4.75 -1.08 11.61
CA ALA A 9 5.90 -1.72 10.95
C ALA A 9 5.46 -2.80 9.95
N LYS A 10 4.39 -3.55 10.25
CA LYS A 10 3.81 -4.55 9.33
C LYS A 10 3.22 -3.90 8.08
N LEU A 11 2.45 -2.82 8.24
CA LEU A 11 1.91 -2.03 7.12
C LEU A 11 3.02 -1.51 6.22
N ILE A 12 4.02 -0.84 6.79
CA ILE A 12 5.17 -0.30 6.04
C ILE A 12 5.89 -1.42 5.30
N SER A 13 6.11 -2.57 5.95
CA SER A 13 6.77 -3.72 5.31
C SER A 13 5.97 -4.30 4.14
N ALA A 14 4.63 -4.32 4.23
CA ALA A 14 3.76 -4.79 3.14
C ALA A 14 3.81 -3.85 1.94
N PHE A 15 3.76 -2.53 2.17
CA PHE A 15 3.90 -1.54 1.09
C PHE A 15 5.28 -1.56 0.46
N MET A 16 6.34 -1.68 1.26
CA MET A 16 7.72 -1.84 0.78
C MET A 16 7.86 -3.09 -0.11
N LEU A 17 7.24 -4.20 0.25
CA LEU A 17 7.27 -5.43 -0.54
C LEU A 17 6.62 -5.22 -1.93
N ILE A 18 5.44 -4.58 -1.98
CA ILE A 18 4.78 -4.27 -3.26
C ILE A 18 5.65 -3.33 -4.09
N ALA A 19 6.19 -2.27 -3.49
CA ALA A 19 7.07 -1.32 -4.18
C ALA A 19 8.31 -2.00 -4.76
N LEU A 20 8.92 -2.93 -4.02
CA LEU A 20 10.06 -3.72 -4.49
C LEU A 20 9.69 -4.59 -5.70
N VAL A 21 8.55 -5.30 -5.64
CA VAL A 21 8.07 -6.15 -6.74
C VAL A 21 7.81 -5.33 -8.00
N VAL A 22 7.16 -4.17 -7.86
CA VAL A 22 6.89 -3.26 -8.98
C VAL A 22 8.20 -2.72 -9.57
N LEU A 23 9.16 -2.33 -8.71
CA LEU A 23 10.46 -1.81 -9.15
C LEU A 23 11.27 -2.86 -9.91
N VAL A 24 11.38 -4.08 -9.39
CA VAL A 24 12.09 -5.18 -10.05
C VAL A 24 11.42 -5.53 -11.38
N SER A 25 10.08 -5.60 -11.41
CA SER A 25 9.35 -5.85 -12.64
C SER A 25 9.57 -4.75 -13.67
N GLY A 26 9.54 -3.47 -13.25
CA GLY A 26 9.78 -2.33 -14.12
C GLY A 26 11.17 -2.33 -14.74
N ILE A 27 12.21 -2.67 -13.98
CA ILE A 27 13.58 -2.80 -14.50
C ILE A 27 13.64 -3.89 -15.59
N PHE A 28 13.04 -5.05 -15.32
CA PHE A 28 13.02 -6.15 -16.29
C PHE A 28 12.29 -5.76 -17.59
N GLN A 29 11.13 -5.10 -17.47
CA GLN A 29 10.36 -4.61 -18.60
C GLN A 29 11.15 -3.57 -19.41
N TYR A 30 11.84 -2.64 -18.74
CA TYR A 30 12.66 -1.63 -19.39
C TYR A 30 13.77 -2.25 -20.26
N VAL A 31 14.48 -3.27 -19.74
CA VAL A 31 15.53 -3.97 -20.50
C VAL A 31 14.96 -4.60 -21.78
N LYS A 32 13.79 -5.25 -21.68
CA LYS A 32 13.13 -5.90 -22.81
C LYS A 32 12.61 -4.92 -23.87
N ILE A 33 12.01 -3.80 -23.44
CA ILE A 33 11.59 -2.72 -24.34
C ILE A 33 12.79 -2.10 -25.06
N LYS A 34 13.93 -1.95 -24.37
CA LYS A 34 15.16 -1.45 -25.00
C LYS A 34 15.65 -2.41 -26.08
N GLU A 35 15.68 -3.71 -25.79
CA GLU A 35 16.03 -4.77 -26.77
C GLU A 35 15.10 -4.73 -28.00
N GLN A 36 13.78 -4.62 -27.78
CA GLN A 36 12.78 -4.47 -28.83
C GLN A 36 13.04 -3.24 -29.72
N ASN A 37 13.34 -2.08 -29.12
CA ASN A 37 13.59 -0.84 -29.86
C ASN A 37 14.85 -0.91 -30.72
N GLU A 38 15.93 -1.52 -30.21
CA GLU A 38 17.16 -1.71 -30.99
C GLU A 38 16.92 -2.64 -32.19
N LEU A 39 16.15 -3.70 -31.99
CA LEU A 39 15.82 -4.63 -33.06
C LEU A 39 14.90 -4.00 -34.12
N SER A 40 13.94 -3.18 -33.71
CA SER A 40 13.08 -2.39 -34.62
C SER A 40 13.91 -1.48 -35.53
N LYS A 41 14.92 -0.78 -34.98
CA LYS A 41 15.84 0.05 -35.78
C LYS A 41 16.60 -0.80 -36.80
N LEU A 42 17.17 -1.94 -36.37
CA LEU A 42 17.93 -2.83 -37.27
C LEU A 42 17.07 -3.39 -38.42
N VAL A 43 15.80 -3.70 -38.15
CA VAL A 43 14.83 -4.11 -39.19
C VAL A 43 14.60 -2.98 -40.17
N ALA A 44 14.31 -1.75 -39.68
CA ALA A 44 14.09 -0.58 -40.53
C ALA A 44 15.28 -0.27 -41.42
N GLU A 45 16.50 -0.21 -40.86
CA GLU A 45 17.74 0.04 -41.60
C GLU A 45 17.99 -1.02 -42.69
N THR A 46 17.66 -2.28 -42.42
CA THR A 46 17.83 -3.35 -43.40
C THR A 46 16.76 -3.28 -44.49
N ASN A 47 15.54 -2.87 -44.15
CA ASN A 47 14.47 -2.68 -45.12
C ASN A 47 14.78 -1.53 -46.11
N ASP A 48 15.39 -0.45 -45.65
CA ASP A 48 15.88 0.62 -46.54
C ASP A 48 16.91 0.09 -47.54
N ARG A 49 17.86 -0.75 -47.10
CA ARG A 49 18.80 -1.41 -48.01
C ARG A 49 18.10 -2.35 -49.00
N VAL A 50 17.11 -3.13 -48.56
CA VAL A 50 16.31 -4.01 -49.43
C VAL A 50 15.58 -3.20 -50.51
N ARG A 51 15.05 -2.03 -50.16
CA ARG A 51 14.43 -1.09 -51.11
C ARG A 51 15.47 -0.58 -52.12
N THR A 52 16.63 -0.12 -51.67
CA THR A 52 17.71 0.38 -52.54
C THR A 52 18.23 -0.69 -53.50
N ILE A 53 18.59 -1.89 -53.02
CA ILE A 53 19.03 -2.99 -53.91
C ILE A 53 17.90 -3.42 -54.87
N GLY A 54 16.63 -3.27 -54.48
CA GLY A 54 15.49 -3.48 -55.36
C GLY A 54 15.46 -2.54 -56.57
N ASN A 55 15.80 -1.26 -56.37
CA ASN A 55 15.97 -0.29 -57.47
C ASN A 55 17.14 -0.72 -58.37
N THR A 56 18.26 -1.13 -57.76
CA THR A 56 19.45 -1.63 -58.47
C THR A 56 19.21 -2.92 -59.27
N VAL A 57 18.34 -3.84 -58.81
CA VAL A 57 17.95 -5.01 -59.61
C VAL A 57 17.10 -4.57 -60.82
N THR A 58 16.19 -3.62 -60.60
CA THR A 58 15.30 -3.08 -61.63
C THR A 58 16.07 -2.31 -62.72
N PHE A 59 17.20 -1.70 -62.37
CA PHE A 59 18.11 -1.04 -63.30
C PHE A 59 18.44 -1.90 -64.53
N SER A 60 18.74 -3.20 -64.35
CA SER A 60 19.08 -4.10 -65.47
C SER A 60 17.98 -4.17 -66.54
N HIS A 61 16.69 -4.12 -66.13
CA HIS A 61 15.57 -4.05 -67.06
C HIS A 61 15.44 -2.68 -67.71
N ILE A 62 15.59 -1.60 -66.94
CA ILE A 62 15.47 -0.22 -67.44
C ILE A 62 16.53 0.02 -68.51
N VAL A 63 17.78 -0.30 -68.22
CA VAL A 63 18.88 -0.10 -69.15
C VAL A 63 18.80 -1.03 -70.36
N GLY A 64 18.42 -2.30 -70.17
CA GLY A 64 18.16 -3.19 -71.30
C GLY A 64 17.09 -2.64 -72.25
N LYS A 65 16.00 -2.09 -71.70
CA LYS A 65 14.93 -1.45 -72.49
C LYS A 65 15.40 -0.19 -73.20
N ILE A 66 16.13 0.69 -72.52
CA ILE A 66 16.67 1.92 -73.12
C ILE A 66 17.62 1.56 -74.27
N LYS A 67 18.54 0.61 -74.04
CA LYS A 67 19.47 0.09 -75.05
C LYS A 67 18.72 -0.47 -76.26
N TYR A 68 17.71 -1.31 -76.04
CA TYR A 68 16.88 -1.88 -77.10
C TYR A 68 16.17 -0.79 -77.92
N GLN A 69 15.61 0.23 -77.27
CA GLN A 69 14.99 1.36 -77.96
C GLN A 69 16.00 2.17 -78.78
N MET A 70 17.22 2.36 -78.27
CA MET A 70 18.31 3.02 -78.99
C MET A 70 18.74 2.25 -80.23
N MET A 71 18.72 0.91 -80.19
CA MET A 71 19.05 0.07 -81.36
C MET A 71 18.01 0.20 -82.49
N LEU A 72 16.77 0.56 -82.15
CA LEU A 72 15.69 0.79 -83.12
C LEU A 72 15.65 2.22 -83.66
N ASP A 73 16.43 3.13 -83.09
CA ASP A 73 16.40 4.54 -83.47
C ASP A 73 17.04 4.79 -84.83
N LYS A 74 16.39 5.70 -85.57
CA LYS A 74 16.84 6.13 -86.90
C LYS A 74 17.21 7.61 -86.94
N SER A 75 17.05 8.33 -85.83
CA SER A 75 17.19 9.78 -85.78
C SER A 75 17.69 10.24 -84.41
N ALA A 76 18.49 11.32 -84.41
CA ALA A 76 19.19 11.81 -83.22
C ALA A 76 18.24 12.41 -82.15
N ASP A 77 17.09 12.94 -82.55
CA ASP A 77 16.06 13.52 -81.68
C ASP A 77 15.52 12.51 -80.65
N LYS A 78 15.45 11.23 -81.01
CA LYS A 78 14.99 10.18 -80.11
C LYS A 78 16.13 9.46 -79.39
N PHE A 79 17.27 9.32 -80.05
CA PHE A 79 18.43 8.62 -79.51
C PHE A 79 19.14 9.38 -78.39
N ASN A 80 19.36 10.70 -78.55
CA ASN A 80 20.10 11.50 -77.59
C ASN A 80 19.46 11.53 -76.19
N PRO A 81 18.13 11.75 -76.03
CA PRO A 81 17.49 11.68 -74.72
C PRO A 81 17.64 10.30 -74.06
N ARG A 82 17.57 9.21 -74.85
CA ARG A 82 17.77 7.85 -74.34
C ARG A 82 19.20 7.59 -73.90
N LYS A 83 20.18 8.11 -74.64
CA LYS A 83 21.60 8.07 -74.25
C LYS A 83 21.82 8.77 -72.90
N GLU A 84 21.20 9.92 -72.69
CA GLU A 84 21.25 10.63 -71.40
C GLU A 84 20.62 9.80 -70.27
N SER A 85 19.42 9.26 -70.50
CA SER A 85 18.74 8.39 -69.54
C SER A 85 19.54 7.11 -69.22
N PHE A 86 20.23 6.52 -70.21
CA PHE A 86 21.15 5.41 -69.99
C PHE A 86 22.28 5.82 -69.04
N ASN A 87 22.95 6.95 -69.32
CA ASN A 87 24.09 7.43 -68.53
C ASN A 87 23.67 7.74 -67.09
N GLU A 88 22.52 8.38 -66.91
CA GLU A 88 21.96 8.69 -65.60
C GLU A 88 21.61 7.41 -64.83
N ALA A 89 20.90 6.47 -65.46
CA ALA A 89 20.58 5.20 -64.82
C ALA A 89 21.85 4.44 -64.41
N ALA A 90 22.87 4.40 -65.29
CA ALA A 90 24.12 3.68 -65.03
C ALA A 90 24.87 4.30 -63.86
N LYS A 91 24.87 5.63 -63.75
CA LYS A 91 25.44 6.35 -62.61
C LYS A 91 24.67 6.06 -61.32
N ASN A 92 23.35 6.08 -61.36
CA ASN A 92 22.49 5.86 -60.20
C ASN A 92 22.66 4.45 -59.62
N MET A 93 22.77 3.42 -60.48
CA MET A 93 23.07 2.06 -60.03
C MET A 93 24.36 2.01 -59.20
N LYS A 94 25.43 2.66 -59.69
CA LYS A 94 26.71 2.69 -58.99
C LYS A 94 26.58 3.41 -57.64
N ILE A 95 25.92 4.57 -57.61
CA ILE A 95 25.65 5.33 -56.38
C ILE A 95 24.94 4.46 -55.34
N ASP A 96 23.89 3.76 -55.73
CA ASP A 96 23.12 2.89 -54.83
C ASP A 96 23.98 1.77 -54.25
N VAL A 97 24.77 1.09 -55.08
CA VAL A 97 25.66 -0.01 -54.66
C VAL A 97 26.77 0.51 -53.73
N GLU A 98 27.37 1.66 -54.05
CA GLU A 98 28.37 2.32 -53.22
C GLU A 98 27.79 2.79 -51.88
N ALA A 99 26.58 3.36 -51.88
CA ALA A 99 25.89 3.79 -50.67
C ALA A 99 25.58 2.60 -49.73
N MET A 100 25.24 1.44 -50.27
CA MET A 100 25.04 0.23 -49.46
C MET A 100 26.34 -0.35 -48.91
N LEU A 101 27.48 -0.18 -49.59
CA LEU A 101 28.78 -0.66 -49.13
C LEU A 101 29.43 0.27 -48.10
N ASN A 102 29.43 1.57 -48.39
CA ASN A 102 30.23 2.56 -47.67
C ASN A 102 29.38 3.48 -46.79
N GLY A 103 28.05 3.44 -46.95
CA GLY A 103 27.16 4.46 -46.43
C GLY A 103 27.14 5.69 -47.33
N GLY A 104 26.15 6.54 -47.13
CA GLY A 104 25.98 7.77 -47.90
C GLY A 104 24.53 7.96 -48.30
N ASN A 105 24.30 8.59 -49.45
CA ASN A 105 22.96 8.78 -49.99
C ASN A 105 22.78 7.92 -51.23
N ASN A 106 21.59 7.32 -51.40
CA ASN A 106 21.21 6.66 -52.64
C ASN A 106 20.91 7.69 -53.75
N ASP A 107 20.55 7.20 -54.94
CA ASP A 107 20.18 8.02 -56.10
C ASP A 107 19.06 9.05 -55.81
N LYS A 108 18.17 8.74 -54.87
CA LYS A 108 17.06 9.62 -54.44
C LYS A 108 17.43 10.58 -53.30
N GLY A 109 18.65 10.53 -52.79
CA GLY A 109 19.09 11.33 -51.65
C GLY A 109 18.74 10.75 -50.28
N ASP A 110 18.14 9.56 -50.21
CA ASP A 110 17.86 8.88 -48.95
C ASP A 110 19.18 8.39 -48.33
N LYS A 111 19.36 8.66 -47.04
CA LYS A 111 20.55 8.21 -46.30
C LYS A 111 20.51 6.70 -46.10
N ILE A 112 21.54 6.01 -46.60
CA ILE A 112 21.74 4.57 -46.46
C ILE A 112 22.92 4.31 -45.52
N LEU A 113 22.70 3.43 -44.55
CA LEU A 113 23.77 2.94 -43.68
C LEU A 113 24.47 1.73 -44.32
N PRO A 114 25.80 1.63 -44.18
CA PRO A 114 26.56 0.55 -44.78
C PRO A 114 26.09 -0.80 -44.25
N THR A 115 26.01 -1.80 -45.13
CA THR A 115 25.73 -3.16 -44.74
C THR A 115 26.90 -3.74 -43.95
N LYS A 116 26.58 -4.49 -42.89
CA LYS A 116 27.56 -5.26 -42.09
C LYS A 116 27.58 -6.74 -42.45
N ASN A 117 26.71 -7.18 -43.36
CA ASN A 117 26.62 -8.59 -43.76
C ASN A 117 27.72 -8.90 -44.79
N ALA A 118 28.66 -9.78 -44.42
CA ALA A 118 29.83 -10.12 -45.23
C ALA A 118 29.46 -10.69 -46.62
N GLU A 119 28.45 -11.55 -46.70
CA GLU A 119 28.01 -12.12 -47.99
C GLU A 119 27.42 -11.05 -48.90
N VAL A 120 26.60 -10.16 -48.33
CA VAL A 120 26.05 -9.01 -49.06
C VAL A 120 27.18 -8.10 -49.55
N ILE A 121 28.18 -7.83 -48.72
CA ILE A 121 29.36 -7.04 -49.11
C ILE A 121 30.07 -7.68 -50.31
N THR A 122 30.25 -9.00 -50.30
CA THR A 122 30.87 -9.74 -51.42
C THR A 122 30.08 -9.54 -52.71
N PHE A 123 28.76 -9.78 -52.68
CA PHE A 123 27.92 -9.58 -53.87
C PHE A 123 27.99 -8.15 -54.41
N LEU A 124 27.92 -7.14 -53.55
CA LEU A 124 27.97 -5.74 -53.97
C LEU A 124 29.35 -5.36 -54.54
N LYS A 125 30.44 -5.88 -53.96
CA LYS A 125 31.79 -5.69 -54.50
C LYS A 125 31.96 -6.34 -55.85
N ASP A 126 31.46 -7.56 -56.02
CA ASP A 126 31.52 -8.26 -57.31
C ASP A 126 30.73 -7.49 -58.38
N THR A 127 29.57 -6.92 -58.04
CA THR A 127 28.82 -6.02 -58.93
C THR A 127 29.65 -4.80 -59.34
N LEU A 128 30.33 -4.15 -58.38
CA LEU A 128 31.20 -2.99 -58.70
C LEU A 128 32.46 -3.37 -59.48
N ASN A 129 32.95 -4.60 -59.36
CA ASN A 129 34.10 -5.08 -60.12
C ASN A 129 33.74 -5.32 -61.60
N ASP A 130 32.53 -5.84 -61.87
CA ASP A 130 32.05 -6.09 -63.23
C ASP A 130 31.51 -4.80 -63.91
N TYR A 131 31.09 -3.80 -63.12
CA TYR A 131 30.48 -2.56 -63.61
C TYR A 131 31.33 -1.76 -64.63
N PRO A 132 32.65 -1.52 -64.43
CA PRO A 132 33.45 -0.73 -65.36
C PRO A 132 33.57 -1.36 -66.75
N GLU A 133 33.73 -2.68 -66.82
CA GLU A 133 33.82 -3.40 -68.09
C GLU A 133 32.45 -3.44 -68.78
N TRP A 134 31.37 -3.65 -68.03
CA TRP A 134 30.01 -3.57 -68.56
C TRP A 134 29.72 -2.17 -69.15
N LEU A 135 30.06 -1.11 -68.41
CA LEU A 135 29.86 0.27 -68.84
C LEU A 135 30.67 0.55 -70.11
N LYS A 136 31.95 0.17 -70.13
CA LYS A 136 32.82 0.33 -71.31
C LYS A 136 32.24 -0.34 -72.56
N VAL A 137 31.88 -1.62 -72.47
CA VAL A 137 31.31 -2.37 -73.61
C VAL A 137 30.00 -1.73 -74.09
N THR A 138 29.14 -1.31 -73.16
CA THR A 138 27.84 -0.74 -73.50
C THR A 138 27.97 0.67 -74.07
N THR A 139 28.93 1.46 -73.59
CA THR A 139 29.28 2.77 -74.18
C THR A 139 29.80 2.60 -75.61
N GLU A 140 30.62 1.58 -75.90
CA GLU A 140 31.10 1.29 -77.25
C GLU A 140 29.95 0.94 -78.22
N ILE A 141 28.93 0.20 -77.75
CA ILE A 141 27.69 -0.04 -78.51
C ILE A 141 26.99 1.29 -78.81
N ILE A 142 26.78 2.12 -77.78
CA ILE A 142 26.09 3.42 -77.91
C ILE A 142 26.84 4.35 -78.87
N GLU A 143 28.17 4.40 -78.81
CA GLU A 143 28.99 5.20 -79.73
C GLU A 143 28.90 4.68 -81.17
N THR A 144 28.83 3.37 -81.35
CA THR A 144 28.65 2.76 -82.67
C THR A 144 27.26 3.07 -83.25
N LEU A 145 26.21 3.03 -82.43
CA LEU A 145 24.85 3.43 -82.83
C LEU A 145 24.77 4.93 -83.17
N ASP A 146 25.49 5.78 -82.44
CA ASP A 146 25.56 7.23 -82.71
C ASP A 146 26.19 7.51 -84.10
N LYS A 147 27.24 6.78 -84.48
CA LYS A 147 27.83 6.85 -85.83
C LYS A 147 26.82 6.46 -86.91
N ARG A 148 26.07 5.37 -86.69
CA ARG A 148 25.02 4.91 -87.60
C ARG A 148 23.93 5.96 -87.82
N ILE A 149 23.46 6.59 -86.75
CA ILE A 149 22.46 7.67 -86.83
C ILE A 149 22.98 8.89 -87.59
N LYS A 150 24.30 9.13 -87.56
CA LYS A 150 24.96 10.21 -88.31
C LYS A 150 25.25 9.85 -89.78
N GLY A 151 24.83 8.68 -90.25
CA GLY A 151 24.91 8.26 -91.66
C GLY A 151 26.02 7.26 -92.00
N ASP A 152 26.77 6.79 -91.00
CA ASP A 152 27.81 5.76 -91.17
C ASP A 152 27.17 4.36 -91.16
N ASN A 153 26.82 3.85 -92.35
CA ASN A 153 26.09 2.59 -92.54
C ASN A 153 27.00 1.40 -92.89
N ASP A 154 28.23 1.38 -92.39
CA ASP A 154 29.17 0.28 -92.60
C ASP A 154 28.62 -1.06 -92.04
N PRO A 155 28.46 -2.12 -92.88
CA PRO A 155 28.06 -3.44 -92.44
C PRO A 155 28.95 -4.04 -91.34
N GLU A 156 30.25 -3.69 -91.29
CA GLU A 156 31.16 -4.15 -90.23
C GLU A 156 30.77 -3.58 -88.86
N LEU A 157 30.22 -2.36 -88.80
CA LEU A 157 29.73 -1.76 -87.55
C LEU A 157 28.52 -2.53 -87.00
N THR A 158 27.68 -3.08 -87.87
CA THR A 158 26.51 -3.89 -87.44
C THR A 158 26.96 -5.20 -86.80
N ALA A 159 27.87 -5.94 -87.45
CA ALA A 159 28.42 -7.18 -86.90
C ALA A 159 29.17 -6.96 -85.58
N LYS A 160 29.84 -5.80 -85.43
CA LYS A 160 30.50 -5.40 -84.19
C LYS A 160 29.51 -5.12 -83.05
N VAL A 161 28.38 -4.47 -83.34
CA VAL A 161 27.31 -4.23 -82.35
C VAL A 161 26.75 -5.55 -81.82
N ASP A 162 26.47 -6.52 -82.69
CA ASP A 162 25.94 -7.83 -82.28
C ASP A 162 26.89 -8.57 -81.32
N GLN A 163 28.20 -8.56 -81.59
CA GLN A 163 29.19 -9.19 -80.72
C GLN A 163 29.30 -8.48 -79.35
N LEU A 164 29.32 -7.15 -79.36
CA LEU A 164 29.37 -6.36 -78.14
C LEU A 164 28.08 -6.50 -77.31
N GLU A 165 26.93 -6.66 -77.96
CA GLU A 165 25.64 -6.86 -77.31
C GLU A 165 25.64 -8.14 -76.47
N VAL A 166 26.08 -9.27 -77.03
CA VAL A 166 26.20 -10.55 -76.31
C VAL A 166 27.09 -10.40 -75.07
N LYS A 167 28.21 -9.70 -75.20
CA LYS A 167 29.13 -9.45 -74.07
C LYS A 167 28.51 -8.54 -73.01
N SER A 168 27.86 -7.44 -73.43
CA SER A 168 27.14 -6.50 -72.55
C SER A 168 26.03 -7.21 -71.77
N ASP A 169 25.22 -8.03 -72.44
CA ASP A 169 24.12 -8.76 -71.82
C ASP A 169 24.61 -9.83 -70.85
N THR A 170 25.71 -10.51 -71.17
CA THR A 170 26.34 -11.48 -70.27
C THR A 170 26.80 -10.81 -68.97
N LEU A 171 27.46 -9.66 -69.06
CA LEU A 171 27.90 -8.89 -67.90
C LEU A 171 26.71 -8.32 -67.11
N ALA A 172 25.71 -7.74 -67.79
CA ALA A 172 24.51 -7.23 -67.15
C ALA A 172 23.74 -8.32 -66.40
N LYS A 173 23.63 -9.52 -66.98
CA LYS A 173 23.02 -10.69 -66.34
C LYS A 173 23.80 -11.13 -65.12
N LYS A 174 25.13 -11.18 -65.20
CA LYS A 174 26.01 -11.53 -64.07
C LYS A 174 25.84 -10.54 -62.91
N MET A 175 25.91 -9.23 -63.18
CA MET A 175 25.69 -8.17 -62.19
C MET A 175 24.29 -8.22 -61.58
N ARG A 176 23.29 -8.51 -62.39
CA ARG A 176 21.92 -8.71 -61.90
C ARG A 176 21.85 -9.89 -60.92
N THR A 177 22.43 -11.04 -61.27
CA THR A 177 22.45 -12.22 -60.38
C THR A 177 23.15 -11.90 -59.05
N GLN A 178 24.24 -11.14 -59.07
CA GLN A 178 24.91 -10.66 -57.86
C GLN A 178 23.99 -9.77 -57.01
N CYS A 179 23.32 -8.78 -57.63
CA CYS A 179 22.35 -7.92 -56.93
C CYS A 179 21.14 -8.70 -56.39
N GLU A 180 20.63 -9.69 -57.13
CA GLU A 180 19.55 -10.57 -56.67
C GLU A 180 20.00 -11.44 -55.49
N GLY A 181 21.24 -11.95 -55.51
CA GLY A 181 21.86 -12.66 -54.39
C GLY A 181 21.98 -11.77 -53.13
N ALA A 182 22.47 -10.54 -53.29
CA ALA A 182 22.53 -9.55 -52.22
C ALA A 182 21.14 -9.27 -51.64
N LYS A 183 20.15 -9.02 -52.51
CA LYS A 183 18.76 -8.77 -52.12
C LYS A 183 18.17 -9.94 -51.34
N ALA A 184 18.34 -11.18 -51.81
CA ALA A 184 17.86 -12.37 -51.13
C ALA A 184 18.43 -12.51 -49.72
N LYS A 185 19.74 -12.27 -49.55
CA LYS A 185 20.40 -12.31 -48.24
C LYS A 185 19.95 -11.19 -47.30
N MET A 186 19.70 -10.00 -47.82
CA MET A 186 19.12 -8.91 -47.03
C MET A 186 17.68 -9.24 -46.60
N ILE A 187 16.85 -9.79 -47.49
CA ILE A 187 15.47 -10.22 -47.17
C ILE A 187 15.49 -11.30 -46.09
N SER A 188 16.31 -12.33 -46.23
CA SER A 188 16.41 -13.39 -45.21
C SER A 188 16.88 -12.82 -43.86
N THR A 189 17.76 -11.81 -43.88
CA THR A 189 18.18 -11.09 -42.66
C THR A 189 17.00 -10.33 -42.03
N VAL A 190 16.19 -9.63 -42.84
CA VAL A 190 14.96 -8.95 -42.36
C VAL A 190 14.00 -9.98 -41.77
N GLU A 191 13.70 -11.08 -42.45
CA GLU A 191 12.80 -12.12 -41.96
C GLU A 191 13.26 -12.70 -40.62
N GLN A 192 14.55 -12.97 -40.47
CA GLN A 192 15.12 -13.44 -39.20
C GLN A 192 14.96 -12.40 -38.10
N ARG A 193 15.32 -11.14 -38.37
CA ARG A 193 15.22 -10.04 -37.41
C ARG A 193 13.78 -9.74 -37.02
N THR A 194 12.82 -9.87 -37.95
CA THR A 194 11.39 -9.73 -37.69
C THR A 194 10.89 -10.87 -36.81
N LYS A 195 11.34 -12.12 -37.03
CA LYS A 195 11.01 -13.23 -36.12
C LYS A 195 11.58 -13.03 -34.72
N GLU A 196 12.83 -12.60 -34.61
CA GLU A 196 13.44 -12.22 -33.33
C GLU A 196 12.64 -11.10 -32.66
N TYR A 197 12.17 -10.11 -33.44
CA TYR A 197 11.39 -8.98 -32.97
C TYR A 197 10.03 -9.43 -32.43
N ASP A 198 9.28 -10.22 -33.18
CA ASP A 198 7.98 -10.73 -32.78
C ASP A 198 8.08 -11.61 -31.52
N ALA A 199 9.14 -12.42 -31.41
CA ALA A 199 9.40 -13.21 -30.21
C ALA A 199 9.68 -12.32 -28.98
N VAL A 200 10.50 -11.28 -29.13
CA VAL A 200 10.77 -10.31 -28.05
C VAL A 200 9.50 -9.55 -27.67
N VAL A 201 8.70 -9.10 -28.65
CA VAL A 201 7.43 -8.40 -28.42
C VAL A 201 6.45 -9.29 -27.66
N SER A 202 6.27 -10.55 -28.07
CA SER A 202 5.38 -11.50 -27.42
C SER A 202 5.81 -11.81 -25.98
N ALA A 203 7.11 -12.05 -25.76
CA ALA A 203 7.67 -12.27 -24.43
C ALA A 203 7.53 -11.04 -23.53
N THR A 204 7.73 -9.84 -24.07
CA THR A 204 7.57 -8.58 -23.33
C THR A 204 6.11 -8.35 -22.95
N THR A 205 5.18 -8.57 -23.88
CA THR A 205 3.74 -8.40 -23.66
C THR A 205 3.23 -9.38 -22.61
N SER A 206 3.61 -10.66 -22.69
CA SER A 206 3.20 -11.65 -21.69
C SER A 206 3.80 -11.34 -20.31
N ALA A 207 5.07 -10.93 -20.23
CA ALA A 207 5.68 -10.51 -18.97
C ALA A 207 4.97 -9.30 -18.32
N ILE A 208 4.57 -8.30 -19.10
CA ILE A 208 3.79 -7.14 -18.61
C ILE A 208 2.46 -7.63 -18.02
N VAL A 209 1.69 -8.42 -18.79
CA VAL A 209 0.38 -8.93 -18.35
C VAL A 209 0.50 -9.78 -17.08
N THR A 210 1.45 -10.70 -17.02
CA THR A 210 1.67 -11.55 -15.84
C THR A 210 2.09 -10.73 -14.62
N SER A 211 2.94 -9.72 -14.77
CA SER A 211 3.35 -8.86 -13.66
C SER A 211 2.20 -8.04 -13.08
N ILE A 212 1.28 -7.56 -13.91
CA ILE A 212 0.07 -6.84 -13.49
C ILE A 212 -0.82 -7.78 -12.68
N ILE A 213 -1.05 -9.00 -13.17
CA ILE A 213 -1.88 -10.00 -12.48
C ILE A 213 -1.28 -10.37 -11.11
N ILE A 214 0.03 -10.65 -11.04
CA ILE A 214 0.72 -10.98 -9.79
C ILE A 214 0.63 -9.81 -8.80
N THR A 215 0.86 -8.59 -9.26
CA THR A 215 0.79 -7.39 -8.41
C THR A 215 -0.62 -7.18 -7.86
N LEU A 216 -1.65 -7.38 -8.69
CA LEU A 216 -3.06 -7.28 -8.27
C LEU A 216 -3.39 -8.35 -7.21
N ILE A 217 -3.01 -9.60 -7.45
CA ILE A 217 -3.24 -10.71 -6.51
C ILE A 217 -2.54 -10.43 -5.18
N LEU A 218 -1.27 -10.00 -5.21
CA LEU A 218 -0.51 -9.65 -4.01
C LEU A 218 -1.14 -8.48 -3.25
N ALA A 219 -1.59 -7.44 -3.95
CA ALA A 219 -2.26 -6.29 -3.33
C ALA A 219 -3.56 -6.71 -2.63
N ILE A 220 -4.38 -7.54 -3.27
CA ILE A 220 -5.63 -8.06 -2.68
C ILE A 220 -5.32 -8.94 -1.47
N ALA A 221 -4.37 -9.88 -1.59
CA ALA A 221 -3.99 -10.79 -0.51
C ALA A 221 -3.45 -10.02 0.71
N LEU A 222 -2.58 -9.03 0.49
CA LEU A 222 -2.07 -8.16 1.55
C LEU A 222 -3.18 -7.31 2.17
N GLY A 223 -4.11 -6.78 1.36
CA GLY A 223 -5.28 -6.06 1.87
C GLY A 223 -6.15 -6.92 2.80
N ILE A 224 -6.41 -8.18 2.43
CA ILE A 224 -7.15 -9.13 3.26
C ILE A 224 -6.38 -9.43 4.56
N ILE A 225 -5.07 -9.67 4.49
CA ILE A 225 -4.23 -9.96 5.66
C ILE A 225 -4.23 -8.77 6.63
N ILE A 226 -4.03 -7.55 6.12
CA ILE A 226 -4.04 -6.32 6.91
C ILE A 226 -5.40 -6.10 7.55
N SER A 227 -6.49 -6.26 6.78
CA SER A 227 -7.86 -6.14 7.29
C SER A 227 -8.12 -7.11 8.44
N ARG A 228 -7.82 -8.41 8.27
CA ARG A 228 -8.00 -9.41 9.33
C ARG A 228 -7.16 -9.10 10.57
N MET A 229 -5.94 -8.62 10.37
CA MET A 229 -5.05 -8.24 11.47
C MET A 229 -5.61 -7.08 12.29
N ILE A 230 -6.11 -6.03 11.64
CA ILE A 230 -6.67 -4.85 12.33
C ILE A 230 -7.96 -5.26 13.05
N THR A 231 -8.88 -5.94 12.37
CA THR A 231 -10.15 -6.39 12.95
C THR A 231 -9.95 -7.29 14.17
N SER A 232 -8.97 -8.20 14.13
CA SER A 232 -8.68 -9.07 15.27
C SER A 232 -8.19 -8.29 16.50
N GLN A 233 -7.36 -7.27 16.33
CA GLN A 233 -6.89 -6.46 17.46
C GLN A 233 -7.97 -5.54 18.00
N MET A 234 -8.79 -4.95 17.12
CA MET A 234 -9.94 -4.15 17.53
C MET A 234 -10.93 -4.97 18.34
N ASN A 235 -11.24 -6.20 17.92
CA ASN A 235 -12.13 -7.08 18.67
C ASN A 235 -11.59 -7.38 20.07
N LYS A 236 -10.27 -7.58 20.21
CA LYS A 236 -9.66 -7.79 21.52
C LYS A 236 -9.83 -6.57 22.43
N VAL A 237 -9.57 -5.37 21.91
CA VAL A 237 -9.76 -4.11 22.66
C VAL A 237 -11.21 -3.92 23.06
N ILE A 238 -12.17 -4.27 22.18
CA ILE A 238 -13.60 -4.20 22.48
C ILE A 238 -13.97 -5.17 23.60
N THR A 239 -13.48 -6.41 23.56
CA THR A 239 -13.70 -7.39 24.63
C THR A 239 -13.10 -6.92 25.96
N ASP A 240 -11.83 -6.49 25.95
CA ASP A 240 -11.15 -6.00 27.15
C ASP A 240 -11.90 -4.80 27.77
N LEU A 241 -12.40 -3.87 26.94
CA LEU A 241 -13.20 -2.73 27.39
C LEU A 241 -14.58 -3.15 27.94
N SER A 242 -15.20 -4.15 27.34
CA SER A 242 -16.46 -4.73 27.82
C SER A 242 -16.29 -5.33 29.21
N ASP A 243 -15.21 -6.07 29.44
CA ASP A 243 -14.90 -6.69 30.73
C ASP A 243 -14.65 -5.63 31.81
N VAL A 244 -13.89 -4.58 31.50
CA VAL A 244 -13.68 -3.44 32.41
C VAL A 244 -15.02 -2.77 32.76
N THR A 245 -15.88 -2.54 31.77
CA THR A 245 -17.18 -1.90 31.98
C THR A 245 -18.11 -2.75 32.86
N HIS A 246 -18.12 -4.07 32.66
CA HIS A 246 -18.84 -4.99 33.54
C HIS A 246 -18.29 -4.98 34.98
N GLY A 247 -16.96 -4.96 35.14
CA GLY A 247 -16.33 -4.84 36.45
C GLY A 247 -16.74 -3.57 37.20
N VAL A 248 -16.74 -2.43 36.52
CA VAL A 248 -17.18 -1.14 37.08
C VAL A 248 -18.67 -1.18 37.47
N SER A 249 -19.54 -1.72 36.61
CA SER A 249 -20.96 -1.85 36.90
C SER A 249 -21.23 -2.74 38.12
N SER A 250 -20.51 -3.87 38.24
CA SER A 250 -20.62 -4.77 39.40
C SER A 250 -20.16 -4.07 40.69
N GLY A 251 -19.03 -3.37 40.64
CA GLY A 251 -18.54 -2.58 41.79
C GLY A 251 -19.53 -1.49 42.22
N ALA A 252 -20.17 -0.81 41.27
CA ALA A 252 -21.20 0.19 41.56
C ALA A 252 -22.42 -0.43 42.27
N HIS A 253 -22.87 -1.63 41.84
CA HIS A 253 -23.95 -2.35 42.52
C HIS A 253 -23.58 -2.74 43.96
N GLN A 254 -22.36 -3.21 44.19
CA GLN A 254 -21.87 -3.54 45.54
C GLN A 254 -21.86 -2.31 46.45
N ILE A 255 -21.39 -1.16 45.95
CA ILE A 255 -21.39 0.10 46.70
C ILE A 255 -22.82 0.53 47.03
N ASN A 256 -23.75 0.42 46.09
CA ASN A 256 -25.16 0.78 46.32
C ASN A 256 -25.78 -0.10 47.42
N SER A 257 -25.54 -1.42 47.38
CA SER A 257 -26.01 -2.34 48.43
C SER A 257 -25.37 -2.05 49.80
N ALA A 258 -24.05 -1.80 49.83
CA ALA A 258 -23.36 -1.43 51.07
C ALA A 258 -23.91 -0.11 51.64
N SER A 259 -24.19 0.87 50.79
CA SER A 259 -24.77 2.16 51.19
C SER A 259 -26.17 1.99 51.78
N ALA A 260 -27.01 1.12 51.19
CA ALA A 260 -28.33 0.79 51.73
C ALA A 260 -28.21 0.14 53.12
N GLN A 261 -27.31 -0.84 53.29
CA GLN A 261 -27.09 -1.49 54.57
C GLN A 261 -26.59 -0.51 55.66
N VAL A 262 -25.71 0.42 55.29
CA VAL A 262 -25.25 1.49 56.19
C VAL A 262 -26.40 2.41 56.57
N SER A 263 -27.27 2.77 55.64
CA SER A 263 -28.47 3.57 55.90
C SER A 263 -29.40 2.87 56.90
N ASP A 264 -29.70 1.58 56.68
CA ASP A 264 -30.56 0.78 57.56
C ASP A 264 -29.95 0.65 58.97
N SER A 265 -28.65 0.38 59.05
CA SER A 265 -27.93 0.34 60.32
C SER A 265 -27.96 1.69 61.04
N SER A 266 -27.83 2.79 60.31
CA SER A 266 -27.88 4.14 60.88
C SER A 266 -29.28 4.46 61.43
N GLN A 267 -30.33 4.02 60.74
CA GLN A 267 -31.71 4.17 61.19
C GLN A 267 -31.97 3.37 62.48
N ASN A 268 -31.51 2.12 62.54
CA ASN A 268 -31.63 1.29 63.75
C ASN A 268 -30.86 1.87 64.94
N ILE A 269 -29.67 2.42 64.70
CA ILE A 269 -28.89 3.11 65.74
C ILE A 269 -29.64 4.35 66.24
N ALA A 270 -30.22 5.16 65.34
CA ALA A 270 -30.99 6.33 65.71
C ALA A 270 -32.22 5.96 66.57
N GLU A 271 -32.93 4.89 66.22
CA GLU A 271 -34.06 4.38 67.00
C GLU A 271 -33.61 3.84 68.38
N GLY A 272 -32.52 3.08 68.43
CA GLY A 272 -31.93 2.60 69.69
C GLY A 272 -31.48 3.74 70.60
N ALA A 273 -30.87 4.79 70.04
CA ALA A 273 -30.47 5.99 70.78
C ALA A 273 -31.69 6.74 71.35
N ASN A 274 -32.79 6.85 70.60
CA ASN A 274 -34.04 7.43 71.10
C ASN A 274 -34.64 6.60 72.26
N ASN A 275 -34.64 5.27 72.14
CA ASN A 275 -35.12 4.39 73.21
C ASN A 275 -34.25 4.52 74.47
N GLN A 276 -32.92 4.59 74.31
CA GLN A 276 -32.00 4.79 75.43
C GLN A 276 -32.20 6.16 76.09
N ALA A 277 -32.44 7.22 75.32
CA ALA A 277 -32.78 8.54 75.84
C ALA A 277 -34.07 8.50 76.67
N ALA A 278 -35.12 7.83 76.18
CA ALA A 278 -36.36 7.65 76.93
C ALA A 278 -36.16 6.87 78.24
N SER A 279 -35.38 5.78 78.23
CA SER A 279 -35.04 5.04 79.46
C SER A 279 -34.24 5.89 80.46
N LEU A 280 -33.38 6.80 79.97
CA LEU A 280 -32.67 7.75 80.83
C LEU A 280 -33.61 8.79 81.44
N GLU A 281 -34.62 9.26 80.70
CA GLU A 281 -35.67 10.14 81.25
C GLU A 281 -36.47 9.43 82.36
N GLU A 282 -36.89 8.18 82.13
CA GLU A 282 -37.63 7.39 83.13
C GLU A 282 -36.78 7.11 84.39
N THR A 283 -35.50 6.80 84.20
CA THR A 283 -34.56 6.63 85.32
C THR A 283 -34.40 7.93 86.11
N SER A 284 -34.28 9.06 85.41
CA SER A 284 -34.16 10.39 86.04
C SER A 284 -35.42 10.75 86.84
N ALA A 285 -36.60 10.52 86.29
CA ALA A 285 -37.87 10.72 86.98
C ALA A 285 -38.00 9.81 88.22
N SER A 286 -37.57 8.55 88.12
CA SER A 286 -37.53 7.61 89.25
C SER A 286 -36.58 8.09 90.35
N LEU A 287 -35.42 8.64 89.98
CA LEU A 287 -34.48 9.25 90.92
C LEU A 287 -35.07 10.49 91.61
N GLU A 288 -35.83 11.33 90.89
CA GLU A 288 -36.54 12.47 91.48
C GLU A 288 -37.58 12.01 92.51
N GLN A 289 -38.41 11.03 92.16
CA GLN A 289 -39.39 10.45 93.08
C GLN A 289 -38.72 9.82 94.32
N MET A 290 -37.63 9.08 94.11
CA MET A 290 -36.87 8.47 95.20
C MET A 290 -36.27 9.55 96.13
N SER A 291 -35.71 10.62 95.57
CA SER A 291 -35.19 11.77 96.32
C SER A 291 -36.29 12.42 97.17
N ALA A 292 -37.49 12.60 96.62
CA ALA A 292 -38.65 13.12 97.35
C ALA A 292 -39.07 12.20 98.50
N MET A 293 -39.12 10.88 98.28
CA MET A 293 -39.41 9.89 99.32
C MET A 293 -38.35 9.87 100.43
N VAL A 294 -37.06 9.95 100.08
CA VAL A 294 -35.97 10.06 101.06
C VAL A 294 -36.14 11.31 101.93
N LYS A 295 -36.49 12.44 101.31
CA LYS A 295 -36.78 13.70 102.03
C LYS A 295 -37.98 13.53 102.97
N GLN A 296 -39.07 12.93 102.51
CA GLN A 296 -40.24 12.65 103.34
C GLN A 296 -39.92 11.71 104.51
N ASN A 297 -39.13 10.66 104.28
CA ASN A 297 -38.70 9.74 105.34
C ASN A 297 -37.82 10.45 106.38
N ALA A 298 -36.94 11.36 105.95
CA ALA A 298 -36.15 12.18 106.86
C ALA A 298 -37.03 13.11 107.71
N ASP A 299 -38.04 13.75 107.10
CA ASP A 299 -38.99 14.62 107.82
C ASP A 299 -39.88 13.85 108.79
N ASN A 300 -40.40 12.68 108.39
CA ASN A 300 -41.13 11.76 109.25
C ASN A 300 -40.28 11.30 110.44
N SER A 301 -39.01 10.99 110.20
CA SER A 301 -38.07 10.60 111.25
C SER A 301 -37.81 11.74 112.25
N LYS A 302 -37.69 12.99 111.77
CA LYS A 302 -37.61 14.18 112.64
C LYS A 302 -38.88 14.38 113.46
N GLN A 303 -40.05 14.22 112.85
CA GLN A 303 -41.33 14.35 113.53
C GLN A 303 -41.50 13.26 114.61
N ALA A 304 -41.15 12.01 114.30
CA ALA A 304 -41.15 10.91 115.25
C ALA A 304 -40.19 11.19 116.43
N ALA A 305 -38.97 11.65 116.15
CA ALA A 305 -38.02 12.03 117.20
C ALA A 305 -38.56 13.15 118.12
N SER A 306 -39.22 14.16 117.53
CA SER A 306 -39.89 15.24 118.29
C SER A 306 -41.03 14.69 119.16
N MET A 307 -41.87 13.81 118.60
CA MET A 307 -42.96 13.16 119.32
C MET A 307 -42.44 12.31 120.50
N SER A 308 -41.42 11.48 120.26
CA SER A 308 -40.77 10.68 121.31
C SER A 308 -40.19 11.55 122.42
N SER A 309 -39.58 12.70 122.08
CA SER A 309 -39.10 13.68 123.07
C SER A 309 -40.24 14.28 123.91
N ASN A 310 -41.35 14.66 123.28
CA ASN A 310 -42.53 15.17 123.99
C ASN A 310 -43.18 14.11 124.89
N THR A 311 -43.31 12.87 124.42
CA THR A 311 -43.81 11.75 125.22
C THR A 311 -42.91 11.50 126.44
N SER A 312 -41.59 11.53 126.26
CA SER A 312 -40.64 11.42 127.37
C SER A 312 -40.84 12.54 128.41
N LYS A 313 -41.02 13.80 127.98
CA LYS A 313 -41.33 14.92 128.87
C LYS A 313 -42.67 14.73 129.62
N SER A 314 -43.71 14.28 128.93
CA SER A 314 -45.01 14.00 129.56
C SER A 314 -44.94 12.86 130.57
N ALA A 315 -44.22 11.78 130.26
CA ALA A 315 -43.96 10.68 131.18
C ALA A 315 -43.18 11.15 132.42
N ALA A 316 -42.20 12.06 132.26
CA ALA A 316 -41.48 12.67 133.37
C ALA A 316 -42.40 13.50 134.28
N LYS A 317 -43.29 14.32 133.70
CA LYS A 317 -44.33 15.05 134.46
C LYS A 317 -45.29 14.09 135.18
N GLY A 318 -45.72 13.01 134.52
CA GLY A 318 -46.55 11.98 135.12
C GLY A 318 -45.87 11.32 136.33
N LYS A 319 -44.57 11.01 136.21
CA LYS A 319 -43.74 10.51 137.31
C LYS A 319 -43.69 11.51 138.48
N GLU A 320 -43.53 12.80 138.20
CA GLU A 320 -43.55 13.86 139.23
C GLU A 320 -44.92 13.92 139.93
N ALA A 321 -46.02 13.85 139.18
CA ALA A 321 -47.38 13.85 139.74
C ALA A 321 -47.63 12.61 140.63
N MET A 322 -47.19 11.43 140.20
CA MET A 322 -47.26 10.20 141.01
C MET A 322 -46.42 10.31 142.29
N ALA A 323 -45.24 10.93 142.22
CA ALA A 323 -44.42 11.19 143.41
C ALA A 323 -45.14 12.13 144.39
N LYS A 324 -45.72 13.24 143.91
CA LYS A 324 -46.56 14.14 144.73
C LYS A 324 -47.74 13.41 145.35
N MET A 325 -48.42 12.54 144.59
CA MET A 325 -49.53 11.72 145.08
C MET A 325 -49.09 10.74 146.17
N SER A 326 -47.94 10.08 145.99
CA SER A 326 -47.34 9.21 147.01
C SER A 326 -47.07 9.98 148.29
N THR A 327 -46.44 11.15 148.21
CA THR A 327 -46.22 12.02 149.39
C THR A 327 -47.52 12.47 150.05
N ALA A 328 -48.57 12.77 149.27
CA ALA A 328 -49.88 13.10 149.81
C ALA A 328 -50.54 11.92 150.53
N ILE A 329 -50.46 10.70 149.97
CA ILE A 329 -50.91 9.46 150.62
C ILE A 329 -50.13 9.20 151.90
N GLU A 330 -48.81 9.44 151.89
CA GLU A 330 -47.95 9.31 153.07
C GLU A 330 -48.39 10.28 154.17
N LYS A 331 -48.65 11.56 153.81
CA LYS A 331 -49.22 12.54 154.75
C LYS A 331 -50.60 12.14 155.27
N ILE A 332 -51.48 11.61 154.41
CA ILE A 332 -52.79 11.09 154.82
C ILE A 332 -52.60 9.95 155.83
N LYS A 333 -51.70 9.01 155.54
CA LYS A 333 -51.36 7.90 156.45
C LYS A 333 -50.83 8.41 157.78
N THR A 334 -49.89 9.36 157.77
CA THR A 334 -49.38 9.99 159.00
C THR A 334 -50.48 10.69 159.78
N SER A 335 -51.34 11.49 159.12
CA SER A 335 -52.50 12.09 159.78
C SER A 335 -53.44 11.03 160.36
N SER A 336 -53.75 9.95 159.63
CA SER A 336 -54.57 8.84 160.13
C SER A 336 -53.94 8.12 161.33
N ASP A 337 -52.62 7.92 161.34
CA ASP A 337 -51.87 7.34 162.46
C ASP A 337 -51.87 8.27 163.69
N GLU A 338 -51.77 9.59 163.50
CA GLU A 338 -51.96 10.57 164.58
C GLU A 338 -53.38 10.54 165.14
N THR A 339 -54.41 10.45 164.29
CA THR A 339 -55.81 10.27 164.76
C THR A 339 -55.96 8.97 165.53
N ALA A 340 -55.31 7.88 165.11
CA ALA A 340 -55.34 6.60 165.81
C ALA A 340 -54.63 6.63 167.17
N LYS A 341 -53.58 7.46 167.33
CA LYS A 341 -52.90 7.68 168.63
C LYS A 341 -53.76 8.43 169.65
N ILE A 342 -54.70 9.27 169.22
CA ILE A 342 -55.63 10.00 170.12
C ILE A 342 -56.70 9.05 170.72
N ILE A 343 -56.93 7.88 170.11
CA ILE A 343 -57.98 6.92 170.49
C ILE A 343 -57.48 5.87 171.52
N LYS A 344 -56.20 5.89 171.93
CA LYS A 344 -55.63 5.01 172.97
C LYS A 344 -55.26 5.77 174.24
#